data_AF-A0A803MHP1-F1
#
_entry.id   AF-A0A803MHP1-F1
#
_cell.length_a   1.000
_cell.length_b   1.000
_cell.length_c   1.000
_cell.angle_alpha   90.00
_cell.angle_beta   90.00
_cell.angle_gamma   90.00
#
_symmetry.space_group_name_H-M   'P 1'
#
loop_
_entity.id
_entity.type
_entity.pdbx_description
1 polymer ?
#
loop_
_entity_poly.entity_id
_entity_poly.type
_entity_poly.pdbx_seq_one_letter_code
_entity_poly.pdbx_strand_id
1 'polypeptide(L)'
;MVSTNTQRIEELEEKRAEVESRLTAIETILARQEENQRNLVEQMAANQRALTEQLATLDARGLRVNPNQPNGRDFVPIIPSTATAGQGGPHHQTRNDGETSQMAEGFGDRTPDGRRSREFLWQEGHTAFATQEQADAEVLDILELYRRIYEEFLAVPVVKGKKSEMEKFAGGYYTTSVEIGVMVMTHGDGKGLVLPPKVAAVQVIVVPVSFKDAGTQGIFDAFASTVKTLSEAGIRAERDL
;
A
#
# COMPACT_ATOMS: atom_id res chain seq x y z
N MET A 1 -4.72 -13.90 63.32
CA MET A 1 -5.34 -14.08 62.00
C MET A 1 -5.86 -12.78 61.38
N VAL A 2 -6.35 -11.79 62.15
CA VAL A 2 -6.88 -10.53 61.59
C VAL A 2 -5.79 -9.61 60.98
N SER A 3 -4.62 -9.50 61.62
CA SER A 3 -3.54 -8.58 61.18
C SER A 3 -2.95 -8.92 59.80
N THR A 4 -2.91 -10.19 59.40
CA THR A 4 -2.32 -10.64 58.13
C THR A 4 -3.23 -10.37 56.92
N ASN A 5 -4.55 -10.36 57.14
CA ASN A 5 -5.51 -10.05 56.08
C ASN A 5 -5.61 -8.55 55.84
N THR A 6 -5.50 -7.72 56.88
CA THR A 6 -5.44 -6.26 56.75
C THR A 6 -4.24 -5.79 55.92
N GLN A 7 -3.05 -6.35 56.18
CA GLN A 7 -1.83 -6.03 55.40
C GLN A 7 -1.95 -6.41 53.92
N ARG A 8 -2.60 -7.54 53.61
CA ARG A 8 -2.85 -7.95 52.22
C ARG A 8 -3.84 -7.04 51.50
N ILE A 9 -4.82 -6.49 52.21
CA ILE A 9 -5.80 -5.55 51.65
C ILE A 9 -5.09 -4.23 51.31
N GLU A 10 -4.28 -3.70 52.21
CA GLU A 10 -3.49 -2.49 51.96
C GLU A 10 -2.54 -2.65 50.75
N GLU A 11 -1.84 -3.79 50.64
CA GLU A 11 -0.96 -4.08 49.49
C GLU A 11 -1.73 -4.18 48.16
N LEU A 12 -2.94 -4.74 48.18
CA LEU A 12 -3.79 -4.83 46.99
C LEU A 12 -4.38 -3.47 46.59
N GLU A 13 -4.71 -2.62 47.56
CA GLU A 13 -5.18 -1.25 47.31
C GLU A 13 -4.08 -0.39 46.69
N GLU A 14 -2.83 -0.54 47.15
CA GLU A 14 -1.67 0.14 46.57
C GLU A 14 -1.39 -0.31 45.13
N LYS A 15 -1.40 -1.63 44.87
CA LYS A 15 -1.26 -2.17 43.50
C LYS A 15 -2.41 -1.75 42.59
N ARG A 16 -3.63 -1.65 43.11
CA ARG A 16 -4.79 -1.17 42.34
C ARG A 16 -4.61 0.29 41.95
N ALA A 17 -4.19 1.15 42.88
CA ALA A 17 -3.91 2.56 42.59
C ALA A 17 -2.80 2.73 41.54
N GLU A 18 -1.76 1.90 41.59
CA GLU A 18 -0.70 1.89 40.59
C GLU A 18 -1.23 1.49 39.19
N VAL A 19 -2.06 0.45 39.11
CA VAL A 19 -2.67 0.01 37.85
C VAL A 19 -3.59 1.10 37.27
N GLU A 20 -4.42 1.74 38.10
CA GLU A 20 -5.30 2.83 37.66
C GLU A 20 -4.49 4.01 37.12
N SER A 21 -3.39 4.40 37.80
CA SER A 21 -2.49 5.44 37.31
C SER A 21 -1.87 5.11 35.96
N ARG A 22 -1.47 3.84 35.74
CA ARG A 22 -0.93 3.38 34.45
C ARG A 22 -2.00 3.38 33.37
N LEU A 23 -3.24 3.02 33.70
CA LEU A 23 -4.37 3.03 32.77
C LEU A 23 -4.64 4.45 32.24
N THR A 24 -4.70 5.44 33.13
CA THR A 24 -4.91 6.84 32.76
C THR A 24 -3.77 7.38 31.87
N ALA A 25 -2.53 6.96 32.15
CA ALA A 25 -1.39 7.32 31.30
C ALA A 25 -1.51 6.73 29.89
N ILE A 26 -1.95 5.46 29.77
CA ILE A 26 -2.19 4.80 28.49
C ILE A 26 -3.31 5.48 27.70
N GLU A 27 -4.43 5.80 28.36
CA GLU A 27 -5.56 6.50 27.72
C GLU A 27 -5.14 7.87 27.17
N THR A 28 -4.31 8.59 27.92
CA THR A 28 -3.76 9.89 27.46
C THR A 28 -2.86 9.72 26.24
N ILE A 29 -2.02 8.67 26.21
CA ILE A 29 -1.15 8.37 25.07
C ILE A 29 -1.97 7.99 23.84
N LEU A 30 -3.01 7.17 24.00
CA LEU A 30 -3.89 6.77 22.92
C LEU A 30 -4.64 7.97 22.33
N ALA A 31 -5.18 8.86 23.17
CA ALA A 31 -5.82 10.09 22.71
C ALA A 31 -4.85 10.98 21.90
N ARG A 32 -3.59 11.11 22.36
CA ARG A 32 -2.54 11.83 21.64
C ARG A 32 -2.19 11.18 20.30
N GLN A 33 -2.15 9.85 20.24
CA GLN A 33 -1.91 9.08 19.02
C GLN A 33 -3.04 9.30 18.01
N GLU A 34 -4.30 9.24 18.43
CA GLU A 34 -5.45 9.48 17.55
C GLU A 34 -5.44 10.90 16.97
N GLU A 35 -5.13 11.90 17.79
CA GLU A 35 -5.00 13.30 17.34
C GLU A 35 -3.87 13.47 16.32
N ASN A 36 -2.69 12.90 16.61
CA ASN A 36 -1.55 12.94 15.69
C ASN A 36 -1.89 12.27 14.34
N GLN A 37 -2.58 11.13 14.36
CA GLN A 37 -3.00 10.42 13.15
C GLN A 37 -4.00 11.26 12.33
N ARG A 38 -4.96 11.93 12.97
CA ARG A 38 -5.89 12.83 12.28
C ARG A 38 -5.17 14.02 11.61
N ASN A 39 -4.26 14.66 12.34
CA ASN A 39 -3.47 15.78 11.83
C ASN A 39 -2.60 15.37 10.64
N LEU A 40 -2.01 14.16 10.68
CA LEU A 40 -1.21 13.62 9.58
C LEU A 40 -2.07 13.40 8.33
N VAL A 41 -3.25 12.80 8.45
CA VAL A 41 -4.17 12.57 7.33
C VAL A 41 -4.61 13.89 6.70
N GLU A 42 -4.91 14.90 7.51
CA GLU A 42 -5.29 16.23 7.03
C GLU A 42 -4.14 16.93 6.29
N GLN A 43 -2.92 16.85 6.82
CA GLN A 43 -1.72 17.38 6.19
C GLN A 43 -1.43 16.67 4.85
N MET A 44 -1.57 15.34 4.80
CA MET A 44 -1.41 14.58 3.55
C MET A 44 -2.44 14.99 2.50
N ALA A 45 -3.70 15.19 2.90
CA ALA A 45 -4.74 15.67 1.98
C ALA A 45 -4.47 17.10 1.48
N ALA A 46 -3.94 17.98 2.33
CA ALA A 46 -3.55 19.34 1.94
C ALA A 46 -2.36 19.33 0.95
N ASN A 47 -1.34 18.52 1.22
CA ASN A 47 -0.19 18.35 0.34
C ASN A 47 -0.60 17.80 -1.02
N GLN A 48 -1.52 16.82 -1.06
CA GLN A 48 -2.01 16.26 -2.32
C GLN A 48 -2.77 17.29 -3.16
N ARG A 49 -3.57 18.16 -2.53
CA ARG A 49 -4.24 19.26 -3.23
C ARG A 49 -3.24 20.29 -3.78
N ALA A 50 -2.28 20.71 -2.96
CA ALA A 50 -1.25 21.65 -3.37
C ALA A 50 -0.39 21.11 -4.53
N LEU A 51 -0.05 19.83 -4.50
CA LEU A 51 0.68 19.17 -5.59
C LEU A 51 -0.15 19.10 -6.87
N THR A 52 -1.45 18.81 -6.76
CA THR A 52 -2.37 18.77 -7.90
C THR A 52 -2.49 20.16 -8.55
N GLU A 53 -2.58 21.22 -7.75
CA GLU A 53 -2.59 22.61 -8.24
C GLU A 53 -1.25 23.01 -8.87
N GLN A 54 -0.12 22.65 -8.26
CA GLN A 54 1.21 22.90 -8.82
C GLN A 54 1.41 22.19 -10.16
N LEU A 55 1.01 20.91 -10.26
CA LEU A 55 1.08 20.15 -11.52
C LEU A 55 0.20 20.77 -12.61
N ALA A 56 -1.01 21.22 -12.27
CA ALA A 56 -1.88 21.94 -13.21
C ALA A 56 -1.26 23.25 -13.69
N THR A 57 -0.54 23.98 -12.82
CA THR A 57 0.15 25.22 -13.19
C THR A 57 1.42 25.01 -14.02
N LEU A 58 2.10 23.87 -13.83
CA LEU A 58 3.29 23.51 -14.60
C LEU A 58 2.92 23.02 -16.01
N ASP A 59 1.81 22.31 -16.15
CA ASP A 59 1.27 21.88 -17.45
C ASP A 59 0.81 23.09 -18.28
N ALA A 60 0.17 24.08 -17.63
CA ALA A 60 -0.17 25.36 -18.26
C ALA A 60 1.04 26.21 -18.69
N ARG A 61 2.25 25.92 -18.21
CA ARG A 61 3.48 26.67 -18.50
C ARG A 61 4.49 25.90 -19.36
N GLY A 62 4.21 24.66 -19.75
CA GLY A 62 5.05 23.87 -20.66
C GLY A 62 6.46 23.55 -20.14
N LEU A 63 6.70 23.66 -18.82
CA LEU A 63 8.02 23.47 -18.20
C LEU A 63 8.12 22.08 -17.56
N ARG A 64 8.66 21.09 -18.29
CA ARG A 64 9.09 19.81 -17.71
C ARG A 64 10.51 19.95 -17.15
N VAL A 65 10.70 19.67 -15.86
CA VAL A 65 12.01 19.71 -15.18
C VAL A 65 12.80 18.43 -15.48
N ASN A 66 14.08 18.59 -15.86
CA ASN A 66 14.99 17.49 -16.20
C ASN A 66 15.66 16.93 -14.91
N PRO A 67 15.50 15.64 -14.59
CA PRO A 67 15.91 15.06 -13.30
C PRO A 67 17.41 14.73 -13.17
N ASN A 68 18.25 15.04 -14.16
CA ASN A 68 19.66 14.61 -14.19
C ASN A 68 20.67 15.57 -13.51
N GLN A 69 20.37 16.15 -12.34
CA GLN A 69 21.40 16.84 -11.53
C GLN A 69 21.57 16.21 -10.14
N PRO A 70 22.78 15.71 -9.78
CA PRO A 70 23.04 15.13 -8.49
C PRO A 70 23.59 16.17 -7.51
N ASN A 71 22.95 16.34 -6.34
CA ASN A 71 23.56 17.02 -5.20
C ASN A 71 23.54 16.08 -4.00
N GLY A 72 24.74 15.76 -3.51
CA GLY A 72 24.96 14.82 -2.42
C GLY A 72 24.64 15.37 -1.03
N ARG A 73 24.42 14.43 -0.10
CA ARG A 73 24.90 14.44 1.29
C ARG A 73 24.54 13.11 1.97
N ASP A 74 25.49 12.61 2.77
CA ASP A 74 25.43 11.34 3.48
C ASP A 74 24.32 11.33 4.54
N PHE A 75 23.36 10.42 4.36
CA PHE A 75 22.44 9.94 5.39
C PHE A 75 22.46 8.41 5.33
N VAL A 76 22.43 7.73 6.48
CA VAL A 76 22.40 6.27 6.57
C VAL A 76 20.99 5.83 6.98
N PRO A 77 20.11 5.49 6.01
CA PRO A 77 18.76 5.05 6.31
C PRO A 77 18.66 3.52 6.45
N ILE A 78 17.90 3.08 7.46
CA ILE A 78 17.31 1.73 7.49
C ILE A 78 16.02 1.82 6.66
N ILE A 79 16.01 1.22 5.47
CA ILE A 79 14.89 1.34 4.52
C ILE A 79 14.10 0.03 4.43
N PRO A 80 12.78 0.05 4.72
CA PRO A 80 11.90 -1.04 4.30
C PRO A 80 11.69 -0.96 2.78
N SER A 81 12.30 -1.89 2.04
CA SER A 81 12.18 -1.91 0.57
C SER A 81 10.85 -2.53 0.14
N THR A 82 10.14 -1.79 -0.69
CA THR A 82 8.99 -2.25 -1.46
C THR A 82 9.41 -3.25 -2.54
N ALA A 83 8.69 -4.39 -2.61
CA ALA A 83 8.57 -5.33 -3.72
C ALA A 83 9.68 -5.27 -4.80
N THR A 84 10.72 -6.10 -4.65
CA THR A 84 11.67 -6.35 -5.73
C THR A 84 10.96 -7.14 -6.84
N ALA A 85 10.50 -6.46 -7.89
CA ALA A 85 10.24 -7.11 -9.18
C ALA A 85 11.60 -7.49 -9.81
N GLY A 86 12.11 -8.65 -9.40
CA GLY A 86 13.24 -9.41 -9.95
C GLY A 86 14.29 -8.59 -10.70
N GLN A 87 15.34 -8.14 -10.01
CA GLN A 87 16.60 -7.77 -10.65
C GLN A 87 17.59 -8.94 -10.55
N GLY A 88 17.52 -9.85 -11.52
CA GLY A 88 18.70 -10.62 -11.92
C GLY A 88 19.49 -9.80 -12.93
N GLY A 89 20.48 -9.04 -12.48
CA GLY A 89 21.48 -8.40 -13.34
C GLY A 89 22.56 -9.40 -13.76
N PRO A 90 23.20 -9.23 -14.93
CA PRO A 90 23.93 -10.30 -15.60
C PRO A 90 25.31 -10.52 -14.98
N HIS A 91 25.53 -11.66 -14.34
CA HIS A 91 26.88 -12.15 -14.12
C HIS A 91 27.39 -12.82 -15.39
N HIS A 92 28.36 -12.16 -16.00
CA HIS A 92 29.20 -12.61 -17.08
C HIS A 92 29.72 -14.03 -16.80
N GLN A 93 29.11 -15.04 -17.41
CA GLN A 93 29.72 -16.34 -17.65
C GLN A 93 29.76 -16.55 -19.16
N THR A 94 30.97 -16.45 -19.69
CA THR A 94 31.30 -16.81 -21.07
C THR A 94 31.08 -18.32 -21.26
N ARG A 95 30.04 -18.70 -22.00
CA ARG A 95 30.04 -19.94 -22.79
C ARG A 95 29.47 -19.63 -24.16
N ASN A 96 30.36 -19.70 -25.15
CA ASN A 96 30.00 -19.85 -26.55
C ASN A 96 29.07 -21.05 -26.68
N ASP A 97 27.94 -20.87 -27.35
CA ASP A 97 27.41 -21.80 -28.35
C ASP A 97 26.54 -20.95 -29.29
N GLY A 98 26.93 -20.91 -30.56
CA GLY A 98 26.30 -20.09 -31.58
C GLY A 98 24.99 -20.72 -32.01
N GLU A 99 23.90 -19.96 -31.90
CA GLU A 99 22.68 -20.03 -32.72
C GLU A 99 21.62 -19.17 -32.05
N THR A 100 21.54 -17.87 -32.39
CA THR A 100 20.32 -17.04 -32.40
C THR A 100 20.66 -15.60 -32.77
N SER A 101 21.32 -15.41 -33.92
CA SER A 101 21.45 -14.08 -34.55
C SER A 101 20.19 -13.79 -35.36
N GLN A 102 19.03 -13.70 -34.72
CA GLN A 102 17.78 -13.33 -35.41
C GLN A 102 16.63 -12.87 -34.50
N MET A 103 16.89 -12.20 -33.37
CA MET A 103 15.83 -11.54 -32.57
C MET A 103 16.34 -10.28 -31.83
N ALA A 104 17.22 -9.50 -32.46
CA ALA A 104 17.85 -8.32 -31.84
C ALA A 104 17.39 -6.98 -32.44
N GLU A 105 16.15 -6.90 -32.93
CA GLU A 105 15.54 -5.63 -33.34
C GLU A 105 14.15 -5.49 -32.68
N GLY A 106 14.10 -4.80 -31.54
CA GLY A 106 12.84 -4.49 -30.87
C GLY A 106 12.87 -4.48 -29.34
N PHE A 107 13.88 -3.91 -28.69
CA PHE A 107 13.88 -3.75 -27.23
C PHE A 107 14.07 -2.27 -26.84
N GLY A 108 12.96 -1.52 -26.90
CA GLY A 108 12.81 -0.21 -26.28
C GLY A 108 12.02 -0.31 -24.97
N ASP A 109 12.73 -0.52 -23.86
CA ASP A 109 12.53 0.04 -22.50
C ASP A 109 11.13 0.06 -21.83
N ARG A 110 10.12 -0.64 -22.34
CA ARG A 110 8.78 -0.73 -21.74
C ARG A 110 8.37 -2.19 -21.59
N THR A 111 8.14 -2.67 -20.38
CA THR A 111 7.34 -3.90 -20.24
C THR A 111 5.89 -3.54 -20.57
N PRO A 112 5.23 -4.19 -21.54
CA PRO A 112 3.88 -3.80 -21.99
C PRO A 112 2.80 -3.83 -20.90
N ASP A 113 3.09 -4.48 -19.78
CA ASP A 113 2.18 -4.77 -18.67
C ASP A 113 2.31 -3.81 -17.47
N GLY A 114 3.10 -2.72 -17.61
CA GLY A 114 3.20 -1.68 -16.58
C GLY A 114 4.00 -2.08 -15.33
N ARG A 115 4.64 -3.26 -15.29
CA ARG A 115 5.50 -3.67 -14.17
C ARG A 115 6.74 -2.79 -14.01
N ARG A 116 7.22 -2.19 -15.10
CA ARG A 116 8.32 -1.22 -15.09
C ARG A 116 7.98 -0.03 -15.98
N SER A 117 8.03 1.14 -15.40
CA SER A 117 7.88 2.43 -16.06
C SER A 117 8.97 3.38 -15.60
N ARG A 118 9.25 4.41 -16.41
CA ARG A 118 10.20 5.48 -16.04
C ARG A 118 9.67 6.38 -14.93
N GLU A 119 8.35 6.47 -14.82
CA GLU A 119 7.64 7.26 -13.82
C GLU A 119 6.61 6.33 -13.16
N PHE A 120 6.59 6.29 -11.84
CA PHE A 120 5.63 5.50 -11.07
C PHE A 120 5.24 6.25 -9.79
N LEU A 121 4.00 6.03 -9.36
CA LEU A 121 3.52 6.54 -8.09
C LEU A 121 3.99 5.62 -6.97
N TRP A 122 4.59 6.21 -5.95
CA TRP A 122 4.99 5.49 -4.74
C TRP A 122 4.76 6.34 -3.50
N GLN A 123 4.81 5.69 -2.34
CA GLN A 123 4.97 6.36 -1.07
C GLN A 123 6.35 6.02 -0.53
N GLU A 124 6.96 6.98 0.15
CA GLU A 124 8.22 6.80 0.88
C GLU A 124 8.06 7.31 2.32
N GLY A 125 8.35 6.44 3.29
CA GLY A 125 8.32 6.76 4.72
C GLY A 125 9.74 6.80 5.28
N HIS A 126 10.08 7.85 6.02
CA HIS A 126 11.37 8.00 6.70
C HIS A 126 11.16 8.28 8.18
N THR A 127 11.72 7.43 9.04
CA THR A 127 11.62 7.50 10.49
C THR A 127 13.00 7.46 11.12
N ALA A 128 13.18 8.13 12.25
CA ALA A 128 14.44 8.14 13.00
C ALA A 128 14.17 7.77 14.46
N PHE A 129 15.01 6.90 15.01
CA PHE A 129 14.87 6.36 16.37
C PHE A 129 16.16 6.53 17.16
N ALA A 130 16.05 6.61 18.48
CA ALA A 130 17.19 6.71 19.37
C ALA A 130 17.91 5.37 19.59
N THR A 131 17.19 4.26 19.40
CA THR A 131 17.69 2.89 19.61
C THR A 131 17.39 2.01 18.41
N GLN A 132 18.21 0.96 18.21
CA GLN A 132 18.04 0.03 17.11
C GLN A 132 16.78 -0.83 17.27
N GLU A 133 16.46 -1.22 18.51
CA GLU A 133 15.30 -2.05 18.82
C GLU A 133 13.99 -1.37 18.42
N GLN A 134 13.89 -0.05 18.60
CA GLN A 134 12.74 0.74 18.16
C GLN A 134 12.64 0.81 16.63
N ALA A 135 13.78 0.97 15.95
CA ALA A 135 13.82 0.96 14.49
C ALA A 135 13.42 -0.41 13.93
N ASP A 136 13.88 -1.50 14.55
CA ASP A 136 13.56 -2.86 14.14
C ASP A 136 12.07 -3.18 14.32
N ALA A 137 11.45 -2.70 15.40
CA ALA A 137 10.01 -2.85 15.62
C ALA A 137 9.21 -2.15 14.50
N GLU A 138 9.53 -0.89 14.20
CA GLU A 138 8.87 -0.14 13.12
C GLU A 138 9.01 -0.83 11.76
N VAL A 139 10.21 -1.34 11.44
CA VAL A 139 10.46 -2.05 10.17
C VAL A 139 9.54 -3.27 10.02
N LEU A 140 9.35 -4.04 11.10
CA LEU A 140 8.49 -5.22 11.08
C LEU A 140 7.00 -4.88 11.04
N ASP A 141 6.59 -3.80 11.70
CA ASP A 141 5.22 -3.29 11.66
C ASP A 141 4.86 -2.80 10.24
N ILE A 142 5.78 -2.09 9.59
CA ILE A 142 5.64 -1.66 8.20
C ILE A 142 5.63 -2.86 7.23
N LEU A 143 6.48 -3.86 7.45
CA LEU A 143 6.45 -5.09 6.67
C LEU A 143 5.10 -5.82 6.78
N GLU A 144 4.52 -5.81 7.98
CA GLU A 144 3.19 -6.38 8.22
C GLU A 144 2.09 -5.57 7.53
N LEU A 145 2.17 -4.24 7.58
CA LEU A 145 1.25 -3.37 6.84
C LEU A 145 1.29 -3.67 5.33
N TYR A 146 2.48 -3.85 4.76
CA TYR A 146 2.61 -4.25 3.36
C TYR A 146 1.93 -5.59 3.09
N ARG A 147 2.19 -6.62 3.91
CA ARG A 147 1.52 -7.93 3.76
C ARG A 147 0.00 -7.78 3.76
N ARG A 148 -0.54 -7.00 4.71
CA ARG A 148 -1.98 -6.75 4.83
C ARG A 148 -2.56 -6.04 3.62
N ILE A 149 -1.87 -5.05 3.06
CA ILE A 149 -2.32 -4.38 1.83
C ILE A 149 -2.43 -5.40 0.69
N TYR A 150 -1.40 -6.23 0.49
CA TYR A 150 -1.44 -7.22 -0.59
C TYR A 150 -2.51 -8.30 -0.37
N GLU A 151 -2.59 -8.89 0.82
CA GLU A 151 -3.51 -9.99 1.07
C GLU A 151 -4.94 -9.54 1.33
N GLU A 152 -5.14 -8.49 2.14
CA GLU A 152 -6.47 -8.08 2.57
C GLU A 152 -7.18 -7.18 1.56
N PHE A 153 -6.45 -6.37 0.78
CA PHE A 153 -7.05 -5.44 -0.21
C PHE A 153 -6.88 -5.95 -1.63
N LEU A 154 -5.67 -6.40 -1.98
CA LEU A 154 -5.37 -6.85 -3.34
C LEU A 154 -5.62 -8.36 -3.55
N ALA A 155 -5.94 -9.10 -2.48
CA ALA A 155 -6.13 -10.55 -2.52
C ALA A 155 -4.94 -11.32 -3.14
N VAL A 156 -3.72 -10.79 -3.02
CA VAL A 156 -2.49 -11.40 -3.52
C VAL A 156 -1.75 -12.05 -2.35
N PRO A 157 -1.48 -13.37 -2.37
CA PRO A 157 -0.67 -14.01 -1.34
C PRO A 157 0.79 -13.56 -1.45
N VAL A 158 1.43 -13.33 -0.31
CA VAL A 158 2.81 -12.84 -0.27
C VAL A 158 3.66 -13.57 0.75
N VAL A 159 4.97 -13.58 0.54
CA VAL A 159 5.92 -14.11 1.51
C VAL A 159 6.73 -12.97 2.10
N LYS A 160 6.68 -12.82 3.43
CA LYS A 160 7.55 -11.89 4.16
C LYS A 160 8.96 -12.47 4.26
N GLY A 161 9.98 -11.65 4.01
CA GLY A 161 11.36 -12.10 4.09
C GLY A 161 12.36 -11.00 4.39
N LYS A 162 13.55 -11.40 4.84
CA LYS A 162 14.74 -10.57 4.91
C LYS A 162 15.61 -10.88 3.69
N LYS A 163 16.04 -9.84 2.98
CA LYS A 163 16.92 -9.97 1.81
C LYS A 163 18.29 -10.46 2.22
N SER A 164 18.93 -11.19 1.30
CA SER A 164 20.32 -11.59 1.43
C SER A 164 21.25 -10.37 1.45
N GLU A 165 22.49 -10.53 1.94
CA GLU A 165 23.47 -9.44 1.96
C GLU A 165 23.77 -8.86 0.56
N MET A 166 23.63 -9.66 -0.50
CA MET A 166 23.83 -9.23 -1.87
C MET A 166 22.63 -8.47 -2.46
N GLU A 167 21.44 -8.64 -1.89
CA GLU A 167 20.19 -8.04 -2.38
C GLU A 167 19.66 -6.92 -1.48
N LYS A 168 20.24 -6.74 -0.29
CA LYS A 168 19.83 -5.66 0.61
C LYS A 168 20.14 -4.30 0.00
N PHE A 169 19.41 -3.28 0.43
CA PHE A 169 19.67 -1.91 0.01
C PHE A 169 21.08 -1.48 0.43
N ALA A 170 21.83 -0.90 -0.50
CA ALA A 170 23.19 -0.43 -0.25
C ALA A 170 23.18 0.67 0.83
N GLY A 171 23.95 0.47 1.91
CA GLY A 171 23.97 1.36 3.07
C GLY A 171 23.00 0.98 4.20
N GLY A 172 22.09 0.03 3.99
CA GLY A 172 21.22 -0.49 5.04
C GLY A 172 21.88 -1.58 5.89
N TYR A 173 21.55 -1.65 7.18
CA TYR A 173 21.99 -2.75 8.05
C TYR A 173 21.38 -4.08 7.57
N TYR A 174 20.06 -4.08 7.30
CA TYR A 174 19.34 -5.12 6.57
C TYR A 174 18.16 -4.53 5.81
N THR A 175 17.53 -5.35 4.97
CA THR A 175 16.32 -4.99 4.24
C THR A 175 15.29 -6.11 4.36
N THR A 176 14.06 -5.76 4.71
CA THR A 176 12.91 -6.66 4.65
C THR A 176 12.01 -6.29 3.49
N SER A 177 11.33 -7.28 2.93
CA SER A 177 10.39 -7.08 1.83
C SER A 177 9.33 -8.17 1.81
N VAL A 178 8.21 -7.88 1.16
CA VAL A 178 7.26 -8.91 0.71
C VAL A 178 7.59 -9.30 -0.73
N GLU A 179 7.67 -10.60 -1.00
CA GLU A 179 7.87 -11.14 -2.35
C GLU A 179 6.54 -11.62 -2.90
N ILE A 180 6.17 -11.13 -4.09
CA ILE A 180 4.78 -11.12 -4.55
C ILE A 180 4.64 -11.32 -6.07
N GLY A 181 3.43 -11.74 -6.47
CA GLY A 181 2.88 -11.53 -7.81
C GLY A 181 2.19 -10.16 -7.93
N VAL A 182 1.99 -9.68 -9.17
CA VAL A 182 1.26 -8.44 -9.44
C VAL A 182 -0.24 -8.75 -9.48
N MET A 183 -1.09 -7.90 -8.88
CA MET A 183 -2.56 -8.09 -8.78
C MET A 183 -3.19 -8.49 -10.13
N VAL A 184 -2.85 -7.78 -11.21
CA VAL A 184 -3.38 -8.06 -12.56
C VAL A 184 -3.03 -9.47 -13.04
N MET A 185 -1.80 -9.93 -12.79
CA MET A 185 -1.38 -11.28 -13.18
C MET A 185 -1.99 -12.37 -12.28
N THR A 186 -2.28 -12.01 -11.03
CA THR A 186 -2.76 -12.97 -10.03
C THR A 186 -4.21 -13.35 -10.31
N HIS A 187 -5.02 -12.38 -10.73
CA HIS A 187 -6.47 -12.55 -10.87
C HIS A 187 -6.95 -12.63 -12.32
N GLY A 188 -6.20 -12.09 -13.29
CA GLY A 188 -6.61 -12.06 -14.69
C GLY A 188 -6.90 -13.45 -15.27
N ASP A 189 -7.91 -13.53 -16.13
CA ASP A 189 -8.33 -14.76 -16.79
C ASP A 189 -8.45 -14.61 -18.32
N GLY A 190 -8.94 -15.64 -19.01
CA GLY A 190 -9.13 -15.61 -20.47
C GLY A 190 -10.16 -14.60 -20.98
N LYS A 191 -10.93 -13.96 -20.10
CA LYS A 191 -11.90 -12.90 -20.42
C LYS A 191 -11.37 -11.50 -20.10
N GLY A 192 -10.31 -11.40 -19.31
CA GLY A 192 -9.59 -10.15 -19.05
C GLY A 192 -9.30 -9.91 -17.57
N LEU A 193 -9.47 -8.66 -17.13
CA LEU A 193 -9.15 -8.22 -15.79
C LEU A 193 -10.20 -8.69 -14.77
N VAL A 194 -9.74 -9.26 -13.66
CA VAL A 194 -10.56 -9.59 -12.50
C VAL A 194 -10.04 -8.79 -11.31
N LEU A 195 -10.87 -7.90 -10.77
CA LEU A 195 -10.48 -7.01 -9.67
C LEU A 195 -11.06 -7.49 -8.33
N PRO A 196 -10.28 -7.49 -7.24
CA PRO A 196 -10.81 -7.71 -5.90
C PRO A 196 -11.86 -6.64 -5.54
N PRO A 197 -13.00 -7.00 -4.91
CA PRO A 197 -14.09 -6.07 -4.65
C PRO A 197 -13.71 -4.84 -3.83
N LYS A 198 -12.68 -4.92 -2.98
CA LYS A 198 -12.24 -3.77 -2.16
C LYS A 198 -11.55 -2.67 -2.97
N VAL A 199 -10.96 -3.02 -4.12
CA VAL A 199 -10.22 -2.07 -4.99
C VAL A 199 -10.88 -1.85 -6.34
N ALA A 200 -11.91 -2.62 -6.70
CA ALA A 200 -12.68 -2.41 -7.91
C ALA A 200 -13.37 -1.03 -7.88
N ALA A 201 -13.08 -0.15 -8.85
CA ALA A 201 -13.69 1.17 -8.91
C ALA A 201 -15.22 1.08 -8.95
N VAL A 202 -15.74 0.22 -9.83
CA VAL A 202 -17.14 -0.21 -9.88
C VAL A 202 -17.20 -1.67 -9.44
N GLN A 203 -18.01 -1.96 -8.42
CA GLN A 203 -18.22 -3.32 -7.93
C GLN A 203 -19.36 -4.03 -8.66
N VAL A 204 -20.39 -3.27 -9.02
CA VAL A 204 -21.57 -3.78 -9.73
C VAL A 204 -21.93 -2.82 -10.85
N ILE A 205 -21.96 -3.32 -12.08
CA ILE A 205 -22.57 -2.62 -13.20
C ILE A 205 -23.94 -3.26 -13.45
N VAL A 206 -24.99 -2.44 -13.43
CA VAL A 206 -26.33 -2.91 -13.81
C VAL A 206 -26.50 -2.61 -15.29
N VAL A 207 -26.95 -3.60 -16.06
CA VAL A 207 -27.17 -3.50 -17.51
C VAL A 207 -28.64 -3.83 -17.80
N PRO A 208 -29.43 -2.90 -18.37
CA PRO A 208 -30.82 -3.17 -18.69
C PRO A 208 -30.92 -3.99 -19.97
N VAL A 209 -31.56 -5.15 -19.90
CA VAL A 209 -31.83 -5.97 -21.09
C VAL A 209 -33.19 -5.61 -21.66
N SER A 210 -33.20 -4.77 -22.70
CA SER A 210 -34.41 -4.39 -23.41
C SER A 210 -34.68 -5.34 -24.58
N PHE A 211 -35.92 -5.81 -24.71
CA PHE A 211 -36.39 -6.56 -25.89
C PHE A 211 -37.36 -5.69 -26.71
N LYS A 212 -37.43 -5.93 -28.02
CA LYS A 212 -38.17 -5.08 -28.99
C LYS A 212 -39.66 -4.87 -28.67
N ASP A 213 -40.27 -5.75 -27.86
CA ASP A 213 -41.70 -5.73 -27.54
C ASP A 213 -42.01 -5.65 -26.03
N ALA A 214 -41.01 -5.35 -25.19
CA ALA A 214 -41.20 -5.26 -23.74
C ALA A 214 -41.48 -3.81 -23.30
N GLY A 215 -42.38 -3.65 -22.31
CA GLY A 215 -42.64 -2.36 -21.66
C GLY A 215 -41.37 -1.83 -20.99
N THR A 216 -40.66 -0.93 -21.68
CA THR A 216 -39.34 -0.42 -21.31
C THR A 216 -39.34 0.34 -19.98
N GLN A 217 -40.44 1.01 -19.64
CA GLN A 217 -40.51 1.84 -18.42
C GLN A 217 -40.31 1.02 -17.13
N GLY A 218 -40.96 -0.14 -17.00
CA GLY A 218 -40.83 -0.97 -15.80
C GLY A 218 -39.41 -1.52 -15.59
N ILE A 219 -38.70 -1.79 -16.70
CA ILE A 219 -37.30 -2.23 -16.67
C ILE A 219 -36.41 -1.08 -16.17
N PHE A 220 -36.60 0.14 -16.68
CA PHE A 220 -35.83 1.31 -16.24
C PHE A 220 -36.13 1.71 -14.79
N ASP A 221 -37.37 1.55 -14.33
CA ASP A 221 -37.74 1.81 -12.94
C ASP A 221 -37.08 0.80 -11.99
N ALA A 222 -37.13 -0.50 -12.33
CA ALA A 222 -36.47 -1.56 -11.56
C ALA A 222 -34.94 -1.37 -11.54
N PHE A 223 -34.36 -1.04 -12.70
CA PHE A 223 -32.96 -0.70 -12.90
C PHE A 223 -32.52 0.46 -11.99
N ALA A 224 -33.30 1.54 -11.97
CA ALA A 224 -33.01 2.69 -11.15
C ALA A 224 -33.08 2.36 -9.65
N SER A 225 -34.11 1.61 -9.23
CA SER A 225 -34.28 1.19 -7.83
C SER A 225 -33.16 0.25 -7.36
N THR A 226 -32.67 -0.63 -8.24
CA THR A 226 -31.63 -1.61 -7.92
C THR A 226 -30.31 -0.91 -7.62
N VAL A 227 -29.88 0.01 -8.49
CA VAL A 227 -28.64 0.78 -8.25
C VAL A 227 -28.75 1.60 -6.98
N LYS A 228 -29.91 2.24 -6.75
CA LYS A 228 -30.14 3.00 -5.52
C LYS A 228 -29.97 2.11 -4.29
N THR A 229 -30.59 0.93 -4.28
CA THR A 229 -30.52 -0.02 -3.17
C THR A 229 -29.08 -0.48 -2.90
N LEU A 230 -28.31 -0.77 -3.96
CA LEU A 230 -26.91 -1.15 -3.85
C LEU A 230 -26.04 -0.01 -3.30
N SER A 231 -26.22 1.21 -3.80
CA SER A 231 -25.51 2.38 -3.32
C SER A 231 -25.82 2.71 -1.86
N GLU A 232 -27.09 2.58 -1.43
CA GLU A 232 -27.50 2.74 -0.03
C GLU A 232 -26.90 1.67 0.89
N ALA A 233 -26.61 0.48 0.36
CA ALA A 233 -25.88 -0.57 1.06
C ALA A 233 -24.34 -0.35 1.07
N GLY A 234 -23.85 0.77 0.52
CA GLY A 234 -22.42 1.09 0.45
C GLY A 234 -21.66 0.39 -0.69
N ILE A 235 -22.38 -0.21 -1.65
CA ILE A 235 -21.78 -0.85 -2.82
C ILE A 235 -21.59 0.19 -3.93
N ARG A 236 -20.39 0.22 -4.52
CA ARG A 236 -20.06 1.08 -5.67
C ARG A 236 -20.73 0.50 -6.92
N ALA A 237 -21.99 0.90 -7.14
CA ALA A 237 -22.80 0.44 -8.25
C ALA A 237 -23.02 1.54 -9.29
N GLU A 238 -22.90 1.19 -10.57
CA GLU A 238 -23.14 2.09 -11.70
C GLU A 238 -24.19 1.52 -12.66
N ARG A 239 -24.63 2.38 -13.57
CA ARG A 239 -25.63 2.10 -14.60
C ARG A 239 -24.94 2.13 -15.96
N ASP A 240 -25.10 1.08 -16.74
CA ASP A 240 -24.78 1.09 -18.17
C ASP A 240 -26.05 1.48 -18.94
N LEU A 241 -26.06 2.67 -19.53
CA LEU A 241 -27.23 3.27 -20.22
C LEU A 241 -26.92 3.51 -21.69
#